data_AF-A0A7W9A1X5-F1
#
_entry.id   AF-A0A7W9A1X5-F1
#
_cell.length_a   1.000
_cell.length_b   1.000
_cell.length_c   1.000
_cell.angle_alpha   90.00
_cell.angle_beta   90.00
_cell.angle_gamma   90.00
#
_symmetry.space_group_name_H-M   'P 1'
#
loop_
_entity.id
_entity.type
_entity.pdbx_description
1 polymer ?
#
loop_
_entity_poly.entity_id
_entity_poly.type
_entity_poly.pdbx_seq_one_letter_code
_entity_poly.pdbx_strand_id
1 'polypeptide(L)'
;MSDTSARLGLPYLAAGQMQKHVTLNEALTRLDGLVQCCVTSRSLVTQPTEPADGALYILPDGAEGAAWSLHPAGSLMRREGDGWIRVTAPAGLIAVIVDTGEIVVRHAADWTPLAAFLGELQNLERLGIGATADAANPFLAKLNSALWTARETGDGGTGDLRLVLNKAGPAEVLSLILQSGWSGRAELGLIGEDAFGLKVSADGSAWTEAMKVDPGTGRVSFPRGATRREATVVTEDASWSPPEWARWIEATVVAAGGGGGAGGWGASGTERPGGGGGGGGGVSHTVWATDSLPGALYLTVGVGGAAGMDGGLSRILSDGVQLLAAGGGQGGAPGSAGGEAGATGGGLWFGVSGGSGGAGGALSAADVISAADDGDAGSALLRPAEGGAGGSDAPGSSGTSVSEPVYGPGGGGGGGGDASLTVGHAGGAGGLYGAGGGGGGAGVTAGGTGGAGADGLIVLVAVG
;
A
#
# COMPACT_ATOMS: atom_id res chain seq x y z
N MET A 1 -76.37 32.67 -15.63
CA MET A 1 -75.32 32.03 -16.47
C MET A 1 -74.13 32.96 -16.45
N SER A 2 -72.93 32.43 -16.24
CA SER A 2 -71.68 33.20 -16.34
C SER A 2 -71.49 33.66 -17.79
N ASP A 3 -70.92 34.85 -17.99
CA ASP A 3 -70.55 35.36 -19.32
C ASP A 3 -69.19 34.82 -19.80
N THR A 4 -68.52 34.01 -18.98
CA THR A 4 -67.22 33.40 -19.28
C THR A 4 -67.17 31.92 -18.91
N SER A 5 -66.26 31.17 -19.54
CA SER A 5 -65.95 29.79 -19.16
C SER A 5 -65.35 29.70 -17.76
N ALA A 6 -65.58 28.56 -17.10
CA ALA A 6 -65.30 28.41 -15.68
C ALA A 6 -63.80 28.36 -15.33
N ARG A 7 -62.95 27.79 -16.20
CA ARG A 7 -61.53 27.60 -15.88
C ARG A 7 -60.62 28.68 -16.45
N LEU A 8 -60.75 28.95 -17.75
CA LEU A 8 -59.87 29.84 -18.51
C LEU A 8 -60.47 31.25 -18.69
N GLY A 9 -61.71 31.49 -18.25
CA GLY A 9 -62.37 32.79 -18.38
C GLY A 9 -62.64 33.19 -19.84
N LEU A 10 -62.84 32.23 -20.75
CA LEU A 10 -63.12 32.50 -22.15
C LEU A 10 -64.48 33.18 -22.29
N PRO A 11 -64.58 34.34 -22.95
CA PRO A 11 -65.85 35.05 -23.08
C PRO A 11 -66.83 34.26 -23.94
N TYR A 12 -68.04 34.06 -23.42
CA TYR A 12 -69.14 33.47 -24.16
C TYR A 12 -69.82 34.51 -25.06
N LEU A 13 -70.33 34.05 -26.20
CA LEU A 13 -71.10 34.88 -27.11
C LEU A 13 -72.50 35.13 -26.55
N ALA A 14 -72.90 36.40 -26.48
CA ALA A 14 -74.23 36.81 -26.06
C ALA A 14 -75.34 36.26 -26.98
N ALA A 15 -76.54 36.08 -26.43
CA ALA A 15 -77.68 35.57 -27.18
C ALA A 15 -78.05 36.48 -28.36
N GLY A 16 -78.35 35.89 -29.51
CA GLY A 16 -78.68 36.59 -30.75
C GLY A 16 -79.52 35.74 -31.71
N GLN A 17 -79.94 36.32 -32.84
CA GLN A 17 -80.78 35.65 -33.84
C GLN A 17 -80.07 34.43 -34.47
N MET A 18 -80.82 33.34 -34.69
CA MET A 18 -80.36 32.03 -35.21
C MET A 18 -79.58 31.10 -34.24
N GLN A 19 -79.58 31.35 -32.92
CA GLN A 19 -79.05 30.42 -31.90
C GLN A 19 -77.59 29.92 -32.07
N LYS A 20 -76.77 30.55 -32.92
CA LYS A 20 -75.36 30.18 -33.14
C LYS A 20 -74.50 30.25 -31.87
N HIS A 21 -74.89 31.10 -30.91
CA HIS A 21 -74.21 31.25 -29.63
C HIS A 21 -74.23 29.95 -28.81
N VAL A 22 -75.27 29.12 -28.92
CA VAL A 22 -75.36 27.85 -28.18
C VAL A 22 -74.22 26.91 -28.59
N THR A 23 -74.12 26.65 -29.90
CA THR A 23 -73.12 25.72 -30.45
C THR A 23 -71.69 26.22 -30.24
N LEU A 24 -71.47 27.53 -30.37
CA LEU A 24 -70.15 28.13 -30.14
C LEU A 24 -69.76 28.10 -28.65
N ASN A 25 -70.68 28.47 -27.76
CA ASN A 25 -70.37 28.48 -26.32
C ASN A 25 -70.11 27.06 -25.81
N GLU A 26 -70.86 26.06 -26.27
CA GLU A 26 -70.57 24.65 -25.95
C GLU A 26 -69.17 24.22 -26.42
N ALA A 27 -68.74 24.67 -27.61
CA ALA A 27 -67.38 24.43 -28.09
C ALA A 27 -66.33 25.15 -27.22
N LEU A 28 -66.60 26.37 -26.76
CA LEU A 28 -65.74 27.11 -25.83
C LEU A 28 -65.65 26.42 -24.46
N THR A 29 -66.76 25.93 -23.91
CA THR A 29 -66.79 25.14 -22.66
C THR A 29 -65.99 23.84 -22.80
N ARG A 30 -66.05 23.20 -23.97
CA ARG A 30 -65.23 22.01 -24.25
C ARG A 30 -63.75 22.35 -24.36
N LEU A 31 -63.39 23.43 -25.04
CA LEU A 31 -62.01 23.92 -25.13
C LEU A 31 -61.46 24.32 -23.76
N ASP A 32 -62.28 24.95 -22.93
CA ASP A 32 -61.99 25.31 -21.55
C ASP A 32 -61.52 24.12 -20.72
N GLY A 33 -62.05 22.91 -20.97
CA GLY A 33 -61.61 21.68 -20.32
C GLY A 33 -60.34 21.06 -20.93
N LEU A 34 -60.12 21.19 -22.25
CA LEU A 34 -59.03 20.50 -22.96
C LEU A 34 -57.71 21.28 -22.99
N VAL A 35 -57.77 22.61 -23.12
CA VAL A 35 -56.57 23.46 -23.25
C VAL A 35 -55.87 23.56 -21.91
N GLN A 36 -54.58 23.17 -21.83
CA GLN A 36 -53.85 23.06 -20.56
C GLN A 36 -54.65 22.21 -19.56
N CYS A 37 -55.03 21.00 -19.96
CA CYS A 37 -55.90 20.11 -19.19
C CYS A 37 -55.34 19.85 -17.78
N CYS A 38 -55.90 20.54 -16.78
CA CYS A 38 -55.62 20.32 -15.36
C CYS A 38 -56.77 19.54 -14.74
N VAL A 39 -56.49 18.32 -14.30
CA VAL A 39 -57.43 17.39 -13.68
C VAL A 39 -57.21 17.42 -12.17
N THR A 40 -58.29 17.62 -11.41
CA THR A 40 -58.24 17.71 -9.95
C THR A 40 -57.75 16.41 -9.33
N SER A 41 -58.31 15.28 -9.77
CA SER A 41 -57.93 13.95 -9.32
C SER A 41 -58.26 12.90 -10.37
N ARG A 42 -57.50 11.81 -10.36
CA ARG A 42 -57.75 10.59 -11.16
C ARG A 42 -58.01 9.34 -10.33
N SER A 43 -57.98 9.46 -9.00
CA SER A 43 -58.07 8.35 -8.04
C SER A 43 -59.27 8.45 -7.11
N LEU A 44 -59.97 9.59 -7.10
CA LEU A 44 -61.18 9.78 -6.32
C LEU A 44 -62.30 8.86 -6.84
N VAL A 45 -62.78 7.95 -6.00
CA VAL A 45 -63.81 6.97 -6.38
C VAL A 45 -65.21 7.56 -6.24
N THR A 46 -65.47 8.27 -5.15
CA THR A 46 -66.79 8.87 -4.88
C THR A 46 -66.90 10.25 -5.51
N GLN A 47 -67.94 10.46 -6.31
CA GLN A 47 -68.29 11.75 -6.90
C GLN A 47 -68.33 12.86 -5.82
N PRO A 48 -67.58 13.97 -6.00
CA PRO A 48 -67.65 15.12 -5.09
C PRO A 48 -69.06 15.72 -5.03
N THR A 49 -69.48 16.12 -3.84
CA THR A 49 -70.76 16.81 -3.63
C THR A 49 -70.70 18.27 -4.06
N GLU A 50 -69.59 18.95 -3.76
CA GLU A 50 -69.40 20.40 -4.02
C GLU A 50 -68.07 20.68 -4.74
N PRO A 51 -67.84 20.16 -5.96
CA PRO A 51 -66.66 20.51 -6.74
C PRO A 51 -66.81 21.92 -7.34
N ALA A 52 -65.69 22.62 -7.50
CA ALA A 52 -65.67 23.92 -8.17
C ALA A 52 -66.17 23.79 -9.63
N ASP A 53 -66.81 24.84 -10.14
CA ASP A 53 -67.25 24.87 -11.52
C ASP A 53 -66.06 24.74 -12.48
N GLY A 54 -66.21 23.95 -13.55
CA GLY A 54 -65.12 23.62 -14.47
C GLY A 54 -64.08 22.62 -13.94
N ALA A 55 -64.20 22.14 -12.69
CA ALA A 55 -63.29 21.12 -12.16
C ALA A 55 -63.36 19.85 -13.01
N LEU A 56 -62.18 19.29 -13.32
CA LEU A 56 -62.04 18.07 -14.10
C LEU A 56 -61.63 16.89 -13.22
N TYR A 57 -62.13 15.71 -13.56
CA TYR A 57 -61.80 14.44 -12.92
C TYR A 57 -61.64 13.37 -13.98
N ILE A 58 -60.65 12.49 -13.82
CA ILE A 58 -60.58 11.26 -14.59
C ILE A 58 -61.17 10.16 -13.70
N LEU A 59 -62.21 9.47 -14.18
CA LEU A 59 -62.85 8.43 -13.39
C LEU A 59 -61.89 7.25 -13.15
N PRO A 60 -61.64 6.84 -11.90
CA PRO A 60 -60.97 5.57 -11.62
C PRO A 60 -61.91 4.39 -11.90
N ASP A 61 -61.37 3.18 -11.81
CA ASP A 61 -62.18 1.97 -11.75
C ASP A 61 -63.11 2.01 -10.54
N GLY A 62 -64.37 1.62 -10.75
CA GLY A 62 -65.38 1.59 -9.69
C GLY A 62 -65.93 2.97 -9.29
N ALA A 63 -65.75 4.01 -10.10
CA ALA A 63 -66.28 5.35 -9.79
C ALA A 63 -67.79 5.34 -9.43
N GLU A 64 -68.10 5.94 -8.30
CA GLU A 64 -69.43 5.97 -7.68
C GLU A 64 -70.05 7.35 -7.76
N GLY A 65 -71.37 7.41 -7.93
CA GLY A 65 -72.15 8.64 -7.86
C GLY A 65 -73.16 8.74 -9.00
N ALA A 66 -74.15 9.62 -8.83
CA ALA A 66 -75.29 9.71 -9.73
C ALA A 66 -74.90 10.00 -11.20
N ALA A 67 -73.86 10.80 -11.43
CA ALA A 67 -73.36 11.11 -12.77
C ALA A 67 -72.14 10.26 -13.16
N TRP A 68 -71.26 9.95 -12.21
CA TRP A 68 -70.01 9.25 -12.49
C TRP A 68 -70.23 7.79 -12.87
N SER A 69 -71.17 7.10 -12.22
CA SER A 69 -71.47 5.68 -12.50
C SER A 69 -72.11 5.44 -13.88
N LEU A 70 -72.45 6.50 -14.62
CA LEU A 70 -72.98 6.42 -16.00
C LEU A 70 -71.87 6.34 -17.07
N HIS A 71 -70.61 6.45 -16.67
CA HIS A 71 -69.48 6.51 -17.59
C HIS A 71 -68.41 5.49 -17.22
N PRO A 72 -67.70 4.92 -18.22
CA PRO A 72 -66.63 3.97 -17.95
C PRO A 72 -65.43 4.68 -17.30
N ALA A 73 -64.62 3.89 -16.60
CA ALA A 73 -63.32 4.31 -16.10
C ALA A 73 -62.46 4.96 -17.20
N GLY A 74 -61.59 5.87 -16.79
CA GLY A 74 -60.80 6.71 -17.68
C GLY A 74 -61.58 7.85 -18.36
N SER A 75 -62.89 7.95 -18.19
CA SER A 75 -63.65 9.10 -18.72
C SER A 75 -63.25 10.40 -18.03
N LEU A 76 -63.08 11.47 -18.83
CA LEU A 76 -62.83 12.81 -18.32
C LEU A 76 -64.18 13.49 -18.04
N MET A 77 -64.46 13.75 -16.78
CA MET A 77 -65.68 14.37 -16.29
C MET A 77 -65.40 15.82 -15.88
N ARG A 78 -66.24 16.75 -16.31
CA ARG A 78 -66.16 18.17 -15.95
C ARG A 78 -67.40 18.57 -15.16
N ARG A 79 -67.22 19.30 -14.06
CA ARG A 79 -68.29 20.01 -13.36
C ARG A 79 -68.76 21.18 -14.23
N GLU A 80 -70.06 21.28 -14.47
CA GLU A 80 -70.67 22.43 -15.16
C GLU A 80 -71.94 22.83 -14.42
N GLY A 81 -71.90 23.95 -13.71
CA GLY A 81 -72.97 24.37 -12.80
C GLY A 81 -73.32 23.27 -11.79
N ASP A 82 -74.59 22.87 -11.74
CA ASP A 82 -75.08 21.79 -10.87
C ASP A 82 -74.94 20.39 -11.48
N GLY A 83 -74.47 20.29 -12.72
CA GLY A 83 -74.37 19.05 -13.49
C GLY A 83 -72.95 18.52 -13.67
N TRP A 84 -72.85 17.45 -14.44
CA TRP A 84 -71.60 16.87 -14.91
C TRP A 84 -71.69 16.62 -16.40
N ILE A 85 -70.63 16.98 -17.11
CA ILE A 85 -70.50 16.70 -18.54
C ILE A 85 -69.28 15.81 -18.77
N ARG A 86 -69.43 14.81 -19.64
CA ARG A 86 -68.28 14.05 -20.14
C ARG A 86 -67.58 14.85 -21.22
N VAL A 87 -66.30 15.13 -21.03
CA VAL A 87 -65.45 15.76 -22.04
C VAL A 87 -64.74 14.66 -22.82
N THR A 88 -64.96 14.61 -24.14
CA THR A 88 -64.26 13.64 -24.99
C THR A 88 -62.77 14.00 -25.08
N ALA A 89 -61.93 13.18 -24.44
CA ALA A 89 -60.48 13.27 -24.47
C ALA A 89 -59.92 12.55 -25.72
N PRO A 90 -59.32 13.27 -26.69
CA PRO A 90 -58.66 12.63 -27.83
C PRO A 90 -57.38 11.91 -27.40
N ALA A 91 -56.99 10.89 -28.15
CA ALA A 91 -55.68 10.25 -27.99
C ALA A 91 -54.56 11.30 -28.16
N GLY A 92 -53.53 11.22 -27.32
CA GLY A 92 -52.43 12.18 -27.24
C GLY A 92 -52.70 13.39 -26.33
N LEU A 93 -53.90 13.54 -25.77
CA LEU A 93 -54.16 14.60 -24.79
C LEU A 93 -53.25 14.43 -23.56
N ILE A 94 -52.54 15.50 -23.21
CA ILE A 94 -51.72 15.58 -22.00
C ILE A 94 -52.55 16.25 -20.92
N ALA A 95 -52.60 15.65 -19.72
CA ALA A 95 -53.23 16.24 -18.56
C ALA A 95 -52.28 16.25 -17.36
N VAL A 96 -52.32 17.35 -16.61
CA VAL A 96 -51.64 17.47 -15.31
C VAL A 96 -52.64 17.09 -14.23
N ILE A 97 -52.25 16.15 -13.38
CA ILE A 97 -53.04 15.70 -12.22
C ILE A 97 -52.62 16.54 -11.02
N VAL A 98 -53.53 17.37 -10.51
CA VAL A 98 -53.21 18.41 -9.52
C VAL A 98 -52.88 17.82 -8.15
N ASP A 99 -53.61 16.80 -7.70
CA ASP A 99 -53.42 16.22 -6.37
C ASP A 99 -52.12 15.41 -6.22
N THR A 100 -51.61 14.82 -7.31
CA THR A 100 -50.36 14.03 -7.31
C THR A 100 -49.17 14.71 -7.97
N GLY A 101 -49.38 15.76 -8.77
CA GLY A 101 -48.35 16.38 -9.61
C GLY A 101 -47.92 15.51 -10.81
N GLU A 102 -48.66 14.44 -11.11
CA GLU A 102 -48.38 13.54 -12.23
C GLU A 102 -48.76 14.18 -13.58
N ILE A 103 -48.02 13.87 -14.63
CA ILE A 103 -48.43 14.15 -16.01
C ILE A 103 -48.83 12.84 -16.68
N VAL A 104 -50.02 12.81 -17.26
CA VAL A 104 -50.58 11.65 -17.96
C VAL A 104 -50.87 11.96 -19.41
N VAL A 105 -50.76 10.95 -20.27
CA VAL A 105 -51.09 11.02 -21.70
C VAL A 105 -52.23 10.07 -21.98
N ARG A 106 -53.25 10.54 -22.70
CA ARG A 106 -54.35 9.70 -23.18
C ARG A 106 -53.80 8.76 -24.27
N HIS A 107 -53.70 7.47 -23.97
CA HIS A 107 -53.24 6.44 -24.91
C HIS A 107 -54.30 5.33 -25.02
N ALA A 108 -54.87 5.16 -26.21
CA ALA A 108 -56.07 4.34 -26.43
C ALA A 108 -57.22 4.71 -25.45
N ALA A 109 -57.74 3.74 -24.70
CA ALA A 109 -58.80 3.95 -23.70
C ALA A 109 -58.27 4.46 -22.34
N ASP A 110 -56.95 4.44 -22.13
CA ASP A 110 -56.32 4.60 -20.82
C ASP A 110 -55.54 5.92 -20.69
N TRP A 111 -55.20 6.24 -19.43
CA TRP A 111 -54.32 7.35 -19.07
C TRP A 111 -52.99 6.82 -18.56
N THR A 112 -51.95 6.96 -19.38
CA THR A 112 -50.61 6.43 -19.11
C THR A 112 -49.73 7.54 -18.52
N PRO A 113 -48.99 7.29 -17.43
CA PRO A 113 -47.99 8.24 -16.93
C PRO A 113 -47.01 8.63 -18.05
N LEU A 114 -46.64 9.91 -18.15
CA LEU A 114 -45.78 10.41 -19.24
C LEU A 114 -44.46 9.61 -19.34
N ALA A 115 -43.86 9.24 -18.20
CA ALA A 115 -42.64 8.43 -18.18
C ALA A 115 -42.83 7.07 -18.84
N ALA A 116 -43.96 6.39 -18.58
CA ALA A 116 -44.30 5.12 -19.20
C ALA A 116 -44.70 5.30 -20.68
N PHE A 117 -45.32 6.42 -21.03
CA PHE A 117 -45.67 6.76 -22.42
C PHE A 117 -44.44 7.01 -23.30
N LEU A 118 -43.41 7.65 -22.75
CA LEU A 118 -42.13 7.85 -23.45
C LEU A 118 -41.45 6.51 -23.77
N GLY A 119 -41.61 5.51 -22.89
CA GLY A 119 -41.13 4.14 -23.07
C GLY A 119 -39.60 4.04 -22.99
N GLU A 120 -38.90 4.60 -23.97
CA GLU A 120 -37.44 4.61 -24.07
C GLU A 120 -36.90 6.01 -24.36
N LEU A 121 -35.81 6.38 -23.68
CA LEU A 121 -35.02 7.55 -24.02
C LEU A 121 -33.78 7.09 -24.78
N GLN A 122 -33.77 7.27 -26.10
CA GLN A 122 -32.68 6.87 -26.98
C GLN A 122 -32.07 8.10 -27.67
N ASN A 123 -30.78 8.01 -28.03
CA ASN A 123 -30.04 9.07 -28.74
C ASN A 123 -30.04 10.43 -28.01
N LEU A 124 -30.04 10.41 -26.68
CA LEU A 124 -29.83 11.63 -25.90
C LEU A 124 -28.40 12.13 -26.12
N GLU A 125 -28.24 13.36 -26.61
CA GLU A 125 -26.92 13.97 -26.74
C GLU A 125 -26.28 14.26 -25.38
N ARG A 126 -27.10 14.59 -24.37
CA ARG A 126 -26.64 14.93 -23.01
C ARG A 126 -27.65 14.49 -21.95
N LEU A 127 -27.14 14.06 -20.80
CA LEU A 127 -27.92 13.72 -19.60
C LEU A 127 -27.20 14.20 -18.34
N GLY A 128 -27.80 15.18 -17.65
CA GLY A 128 -27.29 15.76 -16.42
C GLY A 128 -28.17 15.42 -15.22
N ILE A 129 -27.57 14.91 -14.13
CA ILE A 129 -28.25 14.63 -12.86
C ILE A 129 -27.65 15.50 -11.76
N GLY A 130 -28.43 16.44 -11.22
CA GLY A 130 -27.96 17.40 -10.20
C GLY A 130 -26.92 18.42 -10.70
N ALA A 131 -26.62 18.42 -12.01
CA ALA A 131 -25.74 19.36 -12.71
C ALA A 131 -26.08 19.41 -14.20
N THR A 132 -25.62 20.44 -14.91
CA THR A 132 -25.81 20.59 -16.37
C THR A 132 -24.69 19.88 -17.12
N ALA A 133 -25.04 18.86 -17.91
CA ALA A 133 -24.11 18.18 -18.80
C ALA A 133 -23.66 19.09 -19.97
N ASP A 134 -22.41 18.92 -20.40
CA ASP A 134 -21.80 19.72 -21.47
C ASP A 134 -21.19 18.84 -22.57
N ALA A 135 -20.51 19.44 -23.55
CA ALA A 135 -19.91 18.69 -24.65
C ALA A 135 -18.71 17.83 -24.21
N ALA A 136 -18.02 18.21 -23.12
CA ALA A 136 -16.90 17.47 -22.58
C ALA A 136 -17.39 16.33 -21.67
N ASN A 137 -18.55 16.50 -21.02
CA ASN A 137 -19.20 15.54 -20.13
C ASN A 137 -20.66 15.33 -20.56
N PRO A 138 -20.91 14.58 -21.66
CA PRO A 138 -22.27 14.33 -22.15
C PRO A 138 -23.15 13.61 -21.12
N PHE A 139 -22.55 12.77 -20.27
CA PHE A 139 -23.19 12.24 -19.06
C PHE A 139 -22.50 12.85 -17.84
N LEU A 140 -23.24 13.60 -17.02
CA LEU A 140 -22.73 14.22 -15.80
C LEU A 140 -23.68 13.98 -14.63
N ALA A 141 -23.11 13.59 -13.49
CA ALA A 141 -23.88 13.39 -12.28
C ALA A 141 -23.18 14.01 -11.07
N LYS A 142 -23.88 14.90 -10.35
CA LYS A 142 -23.44 15.51 -9.09
C LYS A 142 -24.23 14.87 -7.94
N LEU A 143 -23.64 13.85 -7.33
CA LEU A 143 -24.31 12.92 -6.41
C LEU A 143 -23.43 12.62 -5.19
N ASN A 144 -24.03 12.06 -4.12
CA ASN A 144 -23.27 11.47 -3.00
C ASN A 144 -22.91 9.99 -3.25
N SER A 145 -23.73 9.26 -4.01
CA SER A 145 -23.57 7.84 -4.29
C SER A 145 -24.24 7.47 -5.60
N ALA A 146 -23.69 6.48 -6.30
CA ALA A 146 -24.30 5.82 -7.45
C ALA A 146 -24.24 4.31 -7.24
N LEU A 147 -25.38 3.63 -7.38
CA LEU A 147 -25.48 2.17 -7.32
C LEU A 147 -25.79 1.67 -8.73
N TRP A 148 -24.91 0.84 -9.27
CA TRP A 148 -25.21 0.01 -10.42
C TRP A 148 -25.49 -1.39 -9.89
N THR A 149 -26.67 -1.92 -10.20
CA THR A 149 -27.07 -3.26 -9.79
C THR A 149 -27.44 -4.08 -11.01
N ALA A 150 -27.18 -5.39 -10.94
CA ALA A 150 -27.60 -6.31 -11.97
C ALA A 150 -29.14 -6.36 -12.01
N ARG A 151 -29.68 -6.59 -13.22
CA ARG A 151 -31.07 -7.00 -13.35
C ARG A 151 -31.15 -8.48 -13.02
N GLU A 152 -31.85 -8.81 -11.95
CA GLU A 152 -31.97 -10.18 -11.46
C GLU A 152 -32.80 -11.04 -12.41
N THR A 153 -32.66 -12.37 -12.29
CA THR A 153 -33.43 -13.33 -13.10
C THR A 153 -34.93 -13.21 -12.88
N GLY A 154 -35.37 -12.89 -11.66
CA GLY A 154 -36.79 -12.65 -11.34
C GLY A 154 -37.38 -11.48 -12.13
N ASP A 155 -36.55 -10.48 -12.46
CA ASP A 155 -36.94 -9.33 -13.26
C ASP A 155 -36.69 -9.53 -14.76
N GLY A 156 -36.33 -10.75 -15.20
CA GLY A 156 -36.02 -11.06 -16.60
C GLY A 156 -34.61 -10.64 -17.05
N GLY A 157 -33.68 -10.42 -16.11
CA GLY A 157 -32.27 -10.21 -16.39
C GLY A 157 -31.42 -11.48 -16.24
N THR A 158 -30.10 -11.32 -16.38
CA THR A 158 -29.14 -12.43 -16.23
C THR A 158 -28.58 -12.56 -14.82
N GLY A 159 -28.78 -11.56 -13.95
CA GLY A 159 -28.09 -11.46 -12.65
C GLY A 159 -26.64 -10.97 -12.75
N ASP A 160 -26.11 -10.77 -13.96
CA ASP A 160 -24.77 -10.22 -14.16
C ASP A 160 -24.83 -8.70 -14.34
N LEU A 161 -23.87 -8.00 -13.76
CA LEU A 161 -23.58 -6.59 -14.07
C LEU A 161 -22.19 -6.48 -14.70
N ARG A 162 -22.09 -5.77 -15.82
CA ARG A 162 -20.82 -5.48 -16.49
C ARG A 162 -20.78 -4.01 -16.87
N LEU A 163 -19.68 -3.34 -16.54
CA LEU A 163 -19.34 -2.05 -17.14
C LEU A 163 -18.41 -2.32 -18.33
N VAL A 164 -18.98 -2.33 -19.54
CA VAL A 164 -18.23 -2.55 -20.77
C VAL A 164 -17.84 -1.21 -21.35
N LEU A 165 -16.53 -0.97 -21.43
CA LEU A 165 -15.94 0.25 -21.96
C LEU A 165 -15.15 -0.12 -23.22
N ASN A 166 -15.16 0.75 -24.24
CA ASN A 166 -14.42 0.52 -25.49
C ASN A 166 -13.66 1.79 -25.93
N LYS A 167 -12.45 1.60 -26.45
CA LYS A 167 -11.66 2.64 -27.13
C LYS A 167 -11.44 2.28 -28.60
N ALA A 168 -11.14 3.27 -29.42
CA ALA A 168 -11.02 3.10 -30.87
C ALA A 168 -9.83 2.22 -31.29
N GLY A 169 -8.75 2.22 -30.51
CA GLY A 169 -7.57 1.43 -30.78
C GLY A 169 -6.54 1.49 -29.64
N PRO A 170 -5.32 0.96 -29.89
CA PRO A 170 -4.29 0.85 -28.87
C PRO A 170 -3.80 2.19 -28.34
N ALA A 171 -3.66 3.21 -29.19
CA ALA A 171 -3.07 4.49 -28.81
C ALA A 171 -3.99 5.37 -27.95
N GLU A 172 -5.29 5.08 -27.93
CA GLU A 172 -6.28 5.81 -27.16
C GLU A 172 -6.27 5.42 -25.67
N VAL A 173 -6.92 6.26 -24.87
CA VAL A 173 -7.09 6.06 -23.44
C VAL A 173 -8.49 5.54 -23.14
N LEU A 174 -8.55 4.45 -22.37
CA LEU A 174 -9.75 3.95 -21.73
C LEU A 174 -9.43 3.76 -20.26
N SER A 175 -9.94 4.65 -19.41
CA SER A 175 -9.55 4.67 -18.01
C SER A 175 -10.66 5.13 -17.08
N LEU A 176 -10.46 4.80 -15.81
CA LEU A 176 -11.14 5.42 -14.69
C LEU A 176 -10.15 6.36 -14.01
N ILE A 177 -10.53 7.64 -13.88
CA ILE A 177 -9.72 8.65 -13.21
C ILE A 177 -10.30 8.96 -11.82
N LEU A 178 -9.46 8.88 -10.80
CA LEU A 178 -9.76 9.27 -9.43
C LEU A 178 -9.19 10.67 -9.19
N GLN A 179 -10.03 11.60 -8.74
CA GLN A 179 -9.68 13.01 -8.61
C GLN A 179 -9.96 13.56 -7.21
N SER A 180 -9.22 14.61 -6.83
CA SER A 180 -9.52 15.46 -5.68
C SER A 180 -9.42 16.92 -6.09
N GLY A 181 -10.44 17.72 -5.79
CA GLY A 181 -10.49 19.13 -6.17
C GLY A 181 -10.27 19.38 -7.67
N TRP A 182 -10.84 18.53 -8.54
CA TRP A 182 -10.69 18.58 -10.00
C TRP A 182 -9.27 18.27 -10.52
N SER A 183 -8.41 17.67 -9.69
CA SER A 183 -7.05 17.29 -10.05
C SER A 183 -6.88 15.77 -9.97
N GLY A 184 -6.32 15.16 -11.02
CA GLY A 184 -6.09 13.71 -11.11
C GLY A 184 -5.12 13.20 -10.05
N ARG A 185 -5.43 12.06 -9.43
CA ARG A 185 -4.57 11.43 -8.40
C ARG A 185 -4.18 10.00 -8.77
N ALA A 186 -5.11 9.27 -9.38
CA ALA A 186 -4.85 7.93 -9.90
C ALA A 186 -5.65 7.72 -11.19
N GLU A 187 -5.10 6.94 -12.09
CA GLU A 187 -5.72 6.55 -13.35
C GLU A 187 -5.45 5.06 -13.58
N LEU A 188 -6.51 4.28 -13.79
CA LEU A 188 -6.41 2.85 -14.09
C LEU A 188 -7.14 2.51 -15.40
N GLY A 189 -6.55 1.67 -16.23
CA GLY A 189 -7.16 1.21 -17.47
C GLY A 189 -6.15 0.90 -18.57
N LEU A 190 -6.60 1.03 -19.82
CA LEU A 190 -5.79 0.88 -21.04
C LEU A 190 -5.34 2.28 -21.48
N ILE A 191 -4.15 2.70 -21.03
CA ILE A 191 -3.74 4.12 -21.05
C ILE A 191 -2.68 4.36 -22.12
N GLY A 192 -3.12 4.58 -23.37
CA GLY A 192 -2.23 4.82 -24.50
C GLY A 192 -1.59 3.54 -25.08
N GLU A 193 -2.11 2.38 -24.67
CA GLU A 193 -1.75 1.04 -25.14
C GLU A 193 -2.86 0.05 -24.73
N ASP A 194 -2.73 -1.23 -25.11
CA ASP A 194 -3.66 -2.31 -24.73
C ASP A 194 -3.24 -3.08 -23.47
N ALA A 195 -2.13 -2.68 -22.84
CA ALA A 195 -1.75 -3.17 -21.52
C ALA A 195 -2.59 -2.49 -20.44
N PHE A 196 -3.06 -3.26 -19.47
CA PHE A 196 -3.69 -2.70 -18.27
C PHE A 196 -2.61 -2.06 -17.39
N GLY A 197 -2.84 -0.82 -16.96
CA GLY A 197 -1.91 -0.08 -16.13
C GLY A 197 -2.59 0.74 -15.03
N LEU A 198 -1.80 1.08 -14.02
CA LEU A 198 -2.13 2.04 -12.97
C LEU A 198 -1.06 3.13 -12.95
N LYS A 199 -1.49 4.38 -13.14
CA LYS A 199 -0.66 5.58 -13.00
C LYS A 199 -1.14 6.40 -11.81
N VAL A 200 -0.21 7.04 -11.11
CA VAL A 200 -0.49 7.96 -9.99
C VAL A 200 0.15 9.32 -10.22
N SER A 201 -0.46 10.35 -9.65
CA SER A 201 0.01 11.74 -9.76
C SER A 201 -0.21 12.50 -8.46
N ALA A 202 0.80 13.27 -8.03
CA ALA A 202 0.70 14.14 -6.86
C ALA A 202 0.05 15.50 -7.19
N ASP A 203 0.22 15.98 -8.42
CA ASP A 203 -0.16 17.32 -8.88
C ASP A 203 -1.27 17.32 -9.95
N GLY A 204 -1.61 16.15 -10.49
CA GLY A 204 -2.58 15.96 -11.56
C GLY A 204 -2.03 16.22 -12.96
N SER A 205 -0.71 16.45 -13.11
CA SER A 205 -0.06 16.71 -14.39
C SER A 205 1.13 15.77 -14.63
N ALA A 206 1.97 15.54 -13.63
CA ALA A 206 3.07 14.57 -13.68
C ALA A 206 2.56 13.18 -13.26
N TRP A 207 2.61 12.23 -14.19
CA TRP A 207 2.11 10.87 -13.98
C TRP A 207 3.26 9.86 -13.87
N THR A 208 3.15 8.97 -12.88
CA THR A 208 4.10 7.89 -12.64
C THR A 208 3.41 6.54 -12.79
N GLU A 209 3.98 5.64 -13.60
CA GLU A 209 3.48 4.26 -13.75
C GLU A 209 3.85 3.43 -12.51
N ALA A 210 2.83 3.02 -11.75
CA ALA A 210 2.99 2.25 -10.52
C ALA A 210 2.93 0.74 -10.79
N MET A 211 2.06 0.32 -11.70
CA MET A 211 1.84 -1.09 -12.04
C MET A 211 1.45 -1.22 -13.51
N LYS A 212 1.92 -2.28 -14.16
CA LYS A 212 1.56 -2.63 -15.53
C LYS A 212 1.42 -4.14 -15.68
N VAL A 213 0.47 -4.56 -16.50
CA VAL A 213 0.23 -5.98 -16.82
C VAL A 213 0.49 -6.21 -18.29
N ASP A 214 1.44 -7.09 -18.60
CA ASP A 214 1.74 -7.48 -19.97
C ASP A 214 0.59 -8.34 -20.55
N PRO A 215 -0.07 -7.93 -21.65
CA PRO A 215 -1.24 -8.63 -22.17
C PRO A 215 -0.91 -9.98 -22.82
N GLY A 216 0.34 -10.22 -23.23
CA GLY A 216 0.75 -11.48 -23.85
C GLY A 216 1.07 -12.58 -22.84
N THR A 217 1.58 -12.21 -21.66
CA THR A 217 2.08 -13.14 -20.64
C THR A 217 1.31 -13.10 -19.33
N GLY A 218 0.50 -12.07 -19.09
CA GLY A 218 -0.18 -11.82 -17.81
C GLY A 218 0.77 -11.41 -16.68
N ARG A 219 2.06 -11.14 -16.97
CA ARG A 219 3.03 -10.76 -15.96
C ARG A 219 2.81 -9.32 -15.50
N VAL A 220 2.82 -9.13 -14.18
CA VAL A 220 2.73 -7.81 -13.56
C VAL A 220 4.13 -7.27 -13.31
N SER A 221 4.37 -6.01 -13.67
CA SER A 221 5.56 -5.25 -13.31
C SER A 221 5.19 -4.07 -12.42
N PHE A 222 6.11 -3.72 -11.51
CA PHE A 222 6.06 -2.52 -10.69
C PHE A 222 7.26 -1.65 -11.05
N PRO A 223 7.15 -0.74 -12.03
CA PRO A 223 8.29 0.05 -12.54
C PRO A 223 8.99 0.89 -11.46
N ARG A 224 8.32 1.11 -10.32
CA ARG A 224 8.84 1.85 -9.16
C ARG A 224 9.24 0.95 -7.98
N GLY A 225 9.29 -0.37 -8.17
CA GLY A 225 9.59 -1.35 -7.14
C GLY A 225 8.36 -1.83 -6.38
N ALA A 226 8.42 -3.07 -5.87
CA ALA A 226 7.33 -3.74 -5.16
C ALA A 226 7.67 -4.12 -3.70
N THR A 227 8.91 -3.91 -3.27
CA THR A 227 9.43 -4.43 -1.99
C THR A 227 9.77 -3.29 -1.06
N ARG A 228 9.16 -3.25 0.12
CA ARG A 228 9.61 -2.38 1.22
C ARG A 228 10.68 -3.13 2.00
N ARG A 229 11.86 -2.52 2.16
CA ARG A 229 12.94 -3.02 3.02
C ARG A 229 13.34 -1.95 4.01
N GLU A 230 13.43 -2.32 5.28
CA GLU A 230 13.87 -1.44 6.36
C GLU A 230 14.89 -2.19 7.21
N ALA A 231 16.11 -1.65 7.33
CA ALA A 231 17.21 -2.26 8.05
C ALA A 231 17.40 -1.61 9.43
N THR A 232 17.51 -2.42 10.47
CA THR A 232 17.87 -2.00 11.83
C THR A 232 19.24 -2.60 12.18
N VAL A 233 20.17 -1.74 12.58
CA VAL A 233 21.51 -2.12 13.04
C VAL A 233 21.53 -2.03 14.57
N VAL A 234 21.93 -3.11 15.23
CA VAL A 234 21.87 -3.27 16.69
C VAL A 234 23.27 -3.60 17.21
N THR A 235 23.83 -2.66 17.97
CA THR A 235 25.21 -2.71 18.50
C THR A 235 25.24 -2.86 20.03
N GLU A 236 24.08 -2.90 20.68
CA GLU A 236 23.90 -3.13 22.10
C GLU A 236 22.65 -3.99 22.33
N ASP A 237 22.52 -4.56 23.52
CA ASP A 237 21.37 -5.39 23.87
C ASP A 237 20.05 -4.63 23.69
N ALA A 238 19.10 -5.22 22.96
CA ALA A 238 17.85 -4.56 22.61
C ALA A 238 16.70 -5.54 22.45
N SER A 239 15.48 -5.04 22.59
CA SER A 239 14.27 -5.72 22.14
C SER A 239 13.82 -5.11 20.81
N TRP A 240 13.48 -5.95 19.83
CA TRP A 240 13.01 -5.52 18.52
C TRP A 240 11.77 -6.31 18.10
N SER A 241 10.78 -5.61 17.54
CA SER A 241 9.55 -6.21 17.05
C SER A 241 9.40 -5.95 15.55
N PRO A 242 9.03 -6.97 14.75
CA PRO A 242 8.67 -6.78 13.35
C PRO A 242 7.59 -5.69 13.20
N PRO A 243 7.74 -4.74 12.25
CA PRO A 243 6.67 -3.81 11.96
C PRO A 243 5.49 -4.54 11.30
N GLU A 244 4.27 -4.03 11.47
CA GLU A 244 3.02 -4.70 11.06
C GLU A 244 2.98 -5.13 9.58
N TRP A 245 3.65 -4.37 8.71
CA TRP A 245 3.71 -4.64 7.27
C TRP A 245 4.72 -5.73 6.88
N ALA A 246 5.63 -6.11 7.77
CA ALA A 246 6.68 -7.08 7.46
C ALA A 246 6.09 -8.49 7.27
N ARG A 247 6.58 -9.18 6.25
CA ARG A 247 6.25 -10.58 5.97
C ARG A 247 7.44 -11.49 6.24
N TRP A 248 8.65 -10.99 5.97
CA TRP A 248 9.88 -11.73 6.19
C TRP A 248 10.87 -10.89 6.98
N ILE A 249 11.64 -11.55 7.84
CA ILE A 249 12.75 -10.96 8.57
C ILE A 249 14.03 -11.68 8.13
N GLU A 250 14.95 -10.94 7.52
CA GLU A 250 16.32 -11.39 7.31
C GLU A 250 17.15 -10.96 8.53
N ALA A 251 17.91 -11.88 9.11
CA ALA A 251 18.72 -11.60 10.29
C ALA A 251 20.16 -12.06 10.10
N THR A 252 21.09 -11.15 10.36
CA THR A 252 22.53 -11.41 10.39
C THR A 252 23.04 -11.15 11.79
N VAL A 253 23.74 -12.12 12.37
CA VAL A 253 24.33 -12.06 13.71
C VAL A 253 25.83 -12.26 13.60
N VAL A 254 26.59 -11.27 14.04
CA VAL A 254 28.05 -11.28 14.14
C VAL A 254 28.41 -11.29 15.62
N ALA A 255 29.18 -12.29 16.04
CA ALA A 255 29.69 -12.38 17.41
C ALA A 255 30.91 -11.46 17.62
N ALA A 256 31.29 -11.24 18.87
CA ALA A 256 32.48 -10.45 19.17
C ALA A 256 33.78 -11.19 18.82
N GLY A 257 34.83 -10.42 18.54
CA GLY A 257 36.18 -10.94 18.35
C GLY A 257 36.86 -11.24 19.68
N GLY A 258 37.77 -12.22 19.69
CA GLY A 258 38.65 -12.48 20.83
C GLY A 258 39.74 -11.42 20.93
N GLY A 259 40.25 -11.16 22.14
CA GLY A 259 41.41 -10.30 22.34
C GLY A 259 42.72 -11.04 22.07
N GLY A 260 43.73 -10.32 21.59
CA GLY A 260 45.06 -10.88 21.37
C GLY A 260 45.80 -11.20 22.67
N GLY A 261 46.66 -12.21 22.63
CA GLY A 261 47.51 -12.62 23.73
C GLY A 261 48.69 -11.65 23.94
N ALA A 262 49.22 -11.62 25.15
CA ALA A 262 50.41 -10.84 25.47
C ALA A 262 51.69 -11.52 24.92
N GLY A 263 52.68 -10.71 24.54
CA GLY A 263 54.01 -11.19 24.18
C GLY A 263 54.77 -11.78 25.37
N GLY A 264 55.71 -12.68 25.08
CA GLY A 264 56.68 -13.17 26.04
C GLY A 264 57.75 -12.13 26.38
N TRP A 265 58.38 -12.31 27.55
CA TRP A 265 59.48 -11.45 27.99
C TRP A 265 60.55 -12.23 28.74
N GLY A 266 61.77 -11.72 28.71
CA GLY A 266 62.93 -12.37 29.28
C GLY A 266 64.22 -11.59 29.04
N ALA A 267 65.29 -12.02 29.71
CA ALA A 267 66.61 -11.40 29.54
C ALA A 267 67.08 -11.48 28.07
N SER A 268 67.85 -10.48 27.63
CA SER A 268 68.58 -10.53 26.36
C SER A 268 69.38 -11.85 26.25
N GLY A 269 69.33 -12.48 25.08
CA GLY A 269 69.90 -13.80 24.88
C GLY A 269 68.96 -14.99 25.14
N THR A 270 67.68 -14.74 25.43
CA THR A 270 66.66 -15.80 25.60
C THR A 270 65.60 -15.73 24.51
N GLU A 271 65.04 -16.90 24.14
CA GLU A 271 63.91 -16.96 23.20
C GLU A 271 62.66 -16.36 23.84
N ARG A 272 62.05 -15.41 23.14
CA ARG A 272 60.88 -14.68 23.62
C ARG A 272 59.83 -14.63 22.51
N PRO A 273 58.76 -15.44 22.60
CA PRO A 273 57.73 -15.47 21.57
C PRO A 273 56.82 -14.24 21.64
N GLY A 274 56.21 -13.85 20.51
CA GLY A 274 55.07 -12.93 20.52
C GLY A 274 53.78 -13.61 21.03
N GLY A 275 52.76 -12.80 21.30
CA GLY A 275 51.41 -13.29 21.63
C GLY A 275 50.63 -13.62 20.37
N GLY A 276 49.71 -14.60 20.43
CA GLY A 276 48.80 -14.89 19.32
C GLY A 276 47.73 -13.80 19.17
N GLY A 277 47.28 -13.52 17.95
CA GLY A 277 46.10 -12.67 17.72
C GLY A 277 44.82 -13.40 18.14
N GLY A 278 43.81 -12.64 18.56
CA GLY A 278 42.47 -13.14 18.82
C GLY A 278 41.73 -13.48 17.52
N GLY A 279 40.88 -14.49 17.58
CA GLY A 279 40.06 -14.90 16.44
C GLY A 279 38.92 -13.94 16.17
N GLY A 280 38.51 -13.83 14.91
CA GLY A 280 37.26 -13.16 14.54
C GLY A 280 36.04 -13.90 15.07
N GLY A 281 34.99 -13.16 15.43
CA GLY A 281 33.69 -13.70 15.81
C GLY A 281 33.03 -14.49 14.68
N GLY A 282 32.13 -15.42 15.04
CA GLY A 282 31.33 -16.13 14.06
C GLY A 282 30.28 -15.25 13.39
N VAL A 283 29.78 -15.68 12.23
CA VAL A 283 28.63 -15.07 11.55
C VAL A 283 27.54 -16.12 11.33
N SER A 284 26.31 -15.76 11.67
CA SER A 284 25.12 -16.56 11.40
C SER A 284 24.09 -15.72 10.66
N HIS A 285 23.44 -16.30 9.65
CA HIS A 285 22.37 -15.64 8.89
C HIS A 285 21.13 -16.53 8.87
N THR A 286 19.94 -15.94 8.78
CA THR A 286 18.72 -16.71 8.52
C THR A 286 17.60 -15.80 8.01
N VAL A 287 16.53 -16.42 7.52
CA VAL A 287 15.31 -15.74 7.12
C VAL A 287 14.13 -16.42 7.82
N TRP A 288 13.28 -15.63 8.46
CA TRP A 288 12.04 -16.10 9.08
C TRP A 288 10.83 -15.46 8.42
N ALA A 289 9.74 -16.22 8.34
CA ALA A 289 8.43 -15.63 8.13
C ALA A 289 7.98 -14.95 9.43
N THR A 290 7.35 -13.78 9.36
CA THR A 290 7.00 -13.01 10.57
C THR A 290 5.95 -13.74 11.42
N ASP A 291 5.11 -14.56 10.80
CA ASP A 291 4.10 -15.40 11.44
C ASP A 291 4.65 -16.65 12.15
N SER A 292 5.90 -17.04 11.86
CA SER A 292 6.57 -18.14 12.55
C SER A 292 7.36 -17.70 13.80
N LEU A 293 7.44 -16.40 14.06
CA LEU A 293 8.10 -15.86 15.25
C LEU A 293 7.18 -15.95 16.47
N PRO A 294 7.63 -16.55 17.59
CA PRO A 294 6.81 -16.68 18.81
C PRO A 294 6.47 -15.34 19.48
N GLY A 295 7.18 -14.25 19.16
CA GLY A 295 7.00 -12.94 19.77
C GLY A 295 8.09 -11.94 19.37
N ALA A 296 8.32 -10.93 20.20
CA ALA A 296 9.41 -9.98 20.01
C ALA A 296 10.78 -10.66 20.06
N LEU A 297 11.73 -10.13 19.30
CA LEU A 297 13.11 -10.59 19.29
C LEU A 297 13.89 -9.89 20.41
N TYR A 298 14.54 -10.68 21.25
CA TYR A 298 15.50 -10.22 22.26
C TYR A 298 16.91 -10.46 21.74
N LEU A 299 17.64 -9.37 21.58
CA LEU A 299 18.92 -9.32 20.90
C LEU A 299 20.01 -9.15 21.95
N THR A 300 20.98 -10.06 21.96
CA THR A 300 22.20 -9.94 22.76
C THR A 300 23.37 -9.70 21.84
N VAL A 301 24.10 -8.59 22.05
CA VAL A 301 25.31 -8.27 21.30
C VAL A 301 26.52 -8.66 22.14
N GLY A 302 27.36 -9.53 21.60
CA GLY A 302 28.59 -9.97 22.27
C GLY A 302 29.55 -8.81 22.50
N VAL A 303 30.18 -8.76 23.67
CA VAL A 303 31.23 -7.78 23.98
C VAL A 303 32.59 -8.31 23.50
N GLY A 304 33.41 -7.43 22.95
CA GLY A 304 34.79 -7.69 22.54
C GLY A 304 35.62 -8.31 23.66
N GLY A 305 36.40 -9.34 23.33
CA GLY A 305 37.30 -9.96 24.30
C GLY A 305 38.38 -8.97 24.76
N ALA A 306 38.60 -8.87 26.07
CA ALA A 306 39.80 -8.20 26.59
C ALA A 306 41.06 -8.98 26.18
N ALA A 307 42.25 -8.40 26.37
CA ALA A 307 43.52 -9.05 26.01
C ALA A 307 43.60 -10.51 26.52
N GLY A 308 43.78 -11.45 25.60
CA GLY A 308 43.85 -12.89 25.85
C GLY A 308 42.52 -13.57 26.25
N MET A 309 41.39 -12.86 26.19
CA MET A 309 40.06 -13.37 26.52
C MET A 309 39.21 -13.58 25.26
N ASP A 310 38.28 -14.53 25.35
CA ASP A 310 37.30 -14.79 24.31
C ASP A 310 36.32 -13.62 24.13
N GLY A 311 35.83 -13.45 22.90
CA GLY A 311 34.71 -12.57 22.61
C GLY A 311 33.40 -13.18 23.11
N GLY A 312 32.46 -12.31 23.50
CA GLY A 312 31.09 -12.70 23.81
C GLY A 312 30.34 -13.25 22.59
N LEU A 313 29.40 -14.17 22.84
CA LEU A 313 28.46 -14.60 21.81
C LEU A 313 27.46 -13.50 21.46
N SER A 314 26.98 -13.46 20.23
CA SER A 314 25.79 -12.69 19.84
C SER A 314 24.65 -13.65 19.56
N ARG A 315 23.42 -13.28 19.96
CA ARG A 315 22.25 -14.16 19.76
C ARG A 315 20.93 -13.41 19.66
N ILE A 316 19.96 -14.11 19.09
CA ILE A 316 18.56 -13.70 18.98
C ILE A 316 17.72 -14.76 19.68
N LEU A 317 16.91 -14.33 20.66
CA LEU A 317 15.87 -15.14 21.27
C LEU A 317 14.49 -14.61 20.91
N SER A 318 13.50 -15.49 20.92
CA SER A 318 12.10 -15.13 20.95
C SER A 318 11.40 -15.99 21.98
N ASP A 319 10.68 -15.37 22.91
CA ASP A 319 9.97 -16.06 24.00
C ASP A 319 10.84 -17.08 24.76
N GLY A 320 12.10 -16.71 25.04
CA GLY A 320 13.07 -17.57 25.72
C GLY A 320 13.70 -18.68 24.87
N VAL A 321 13.27 -18.88 23.62
CA VAL A 321 13.87 -19.83 22.67
C VAL A 321 14.96 -19.14 21.85
N GLN A 322 16.16 -19.72 21.82
CA GLN A 322 17.24 -19.22 20.97
C GLN A 322 16.98 -19.57 19.50
N LEU A 323 16.77 -18.56 18.67
CA LEU A 323 16.47 -18.73 17.23
C LEU A 323 17.73 -18.69 16.36
N LEU A 324 18.71 -17.86 16.73
CA LEU A 324 19.97 -17.70 16.01
C LEU A 324 21.08 -17.29 16.98
N ALA A 325 22.30 -17.78 16.79
CA ALA A 325 23.46 -17.35 17.55
C ALA A 325 24.74 -17.46 16.71
N ALA A 326 25.74 -16.69 17.08
CA ALA A 326 27.11 -16.82 16.63
C ALA A 326 28.04 -16.84 17.85
N GLY A 327 29.00 -17.78 17.87
CA GLY A 327 30.00 -17.86 18.94
C GLY A 327 31.07 -16.79 18.77
N GLY A 328 31.56 -16.23 19.88
CA GLY A 328 32.67 -15.28 19.85
C GLY A 328 33.99 -15.94 19.44
N GLY A 329 34.92 -15.13 18.94
CA GLY A 329 36.27 -15.57 18.63
C GLY A 329 37.06 -15.88 19.90
N GLN A 330 37.94 -16.88 19.84
CA GLN A 330 38.78 -17.24 20.98
C GLN A 330 39.88 -16.20 21.21
N GLY A 331 40.27 -16.02 22.47
CA GLY A 331 41.43 -15.21 22.83
C GLY A 331 42.73 -15.82 22.30
N GLY A 332 43.68 -14.96 21.90
CA GLY A 332 45.00 -15.40 21.49
C GLY A 332 45.85 -15.88 22.68
N ALA A 333 46.67 -16.92 22.47
CA ALA A 333 47.50 -17.46 23.55
C ALA A 333 48.63 -16.49 23.94
N PRO A 334 48.94 -16.35 25.24
CA PRO A 334 50.10 -15.59 25.69
C PRO A 334 51.40 -16.36 25.42
N GLY A 335 52.43 -15.66 24.92
CA GLY A 335 53.84 -16.06 24.76
C GLY A 335 54.23 -17.55 24.79
N SER A 336 53.63 -18.41 23.96
CA SER A 336 54.15 -19.75 23.65
C SER A 336 54.87 -19.74 22.30
N ALA A 337 55.84 -20.63 22.09
CA ALA A 337 56.58 -20.73 20.83
C ALA A 337 55.62 -20.92 19.64
N GLY A 338 55.40 -19.87 18.85
CA GLY A 338 54.49 -19.85 17.70
C GLY A 338 53.10 -19.24 17.95
N GLY A 339 52.78 -18.77 19.17
CA GLY A 339 51.59 -17.98 19.49
C GLY A 339 50.31 -18.43 18.80
N GLU A 340 49.68 -19.51 19.27
CA GLU A 340 48.47 -20.03 18.63
C GLU A 340 47.39 -18.93 18.51
N ALA A 341 47.01 -18.66 17.27
CA ALA A 341 45.93 -17.76 16.93
C ALA A 341 44.63 -18.25 17.59
N GLY A 342 43.86 -17.32 18.14
CA GLY A 342 42.52 -17.62 18.61
C GLY A 342 41.69 -18.25 17.49
N ALA A 343 41.09 -19.41 17.76
CA ALA A 343 40.16 -20.03 16.84
C ALA A 343 38.97 -19.11 16.55
N THR A 344 38.47 -19.19 15.33
CA THR A 344 37.33 -18.40 14.88
C THR A 344 36.06 -18.84 15.58
N GLY A 345 35.14 -17.90 15.81
CA GLY A 345 33.83 -18.22 16.37
C GLY A 345 32.99 -19.10 15.42
N GLY A 346 32.29 -20.09 15.97
CA GLY A 346 31.40 -20.95 15.20
C GLY A 346 30.06 -20.28 14.84
N GLY A 347 29.64 -20.38 13.59
CA GLY A 347 28.31 -19.99 13.10
C GLY A 347 27.47 -21.19 12.66
N LEU A 348 26.15 -21.02 12.60
CA LEU A 348 25.22 -22.07 12.12
C LEU A 348 25.17 -22.20 10.60
N TRP A 349 25.81 -21.28 9.87
CA TRP A 349 25.98 -21.39 8.41
C TRP A 349 27.20 -22.25 8.08
N PHE A 350 27.01 -23.26 7.22
CA PHE A 350 28.10 -24.05 6.66
C PHE A 350 29.12 -23.13 5.94
N GLY A 351 30.30 -22.92 6.54
CA GLY A 351 31.47 -22.37 5.85
C GLY A 351 31.79 -20.87 6.01
N VAL A 352 31.19 -20.14 6.95
CA VAL A 352 31.56 -18.74 7.23
C VAL A 352 32.23 -18.61 8.60
N SER A 353 33.51 -18.97 8.67
CA SER A 353 34.38 -18.65 9.81
C SER A 353 34.93 -17.22 9.69
N GLY A 354 35.16 -16.56 10.82
CA GLY A 354 35.97 -15.34 10.87
C GLY A 354 37.42 -15.60 10.43
N GLY A 355 38.27 -14.57 10.45
CA GLY A 355 39.72 -14.74 10.28
C GLY A 355 40.39 -15.23 11.56
N SER A 356 41.39 -16.11 11.46
CA SER A 356 42.30 -16.37 12.58
C SER A 356 43.21 -15.16 12.82
N GLY A 357 43.65 -14.95 14.06
CA GLY A 357 44.55 -13.85 14.39
C GLY A 357 46.00 -14.10 13.94
N GLY A 358 46.71 -13.04 13.56
CA GLY A 358 48.15 -13.11 13.25
C GLY A 358 49.02 -13.20 14.50
N ALA A 359 50.21 -13.78 14.39
CA ALA A 359 51.16 -13.89 15.50
C ALA A 359 51.95 -12.60 15.72
N GLY A 360 52.19 -12.22 16.99
CA GLY A 360 53.11 -11.13 17.33
C GLY A 360 54.57 -11.48 17.04
N GLY A 361 55.41 -10.47 16.80
CA GLY A 361 56.83 -10.65 16.50
C GLY A 361 57.60 -11.23 17.70
N ALA A 362 58.47 -12.22 17.44
CA ALA A 362 59.28 -12.90 18.44
C ALA A 362 60.74 -12.44 18.39
N LEU A 363 61.48 -12.70 19.47
CA LEU A 363 62.94 -12.49 19.56
C LEU A 363 63.62 -13.84 19.77
N SER A 364 64.58 -14.15 18.91
CA SER A 364 65.44 -15.32 19.08
C SER A 364 66.43 -15.13 20.24
N ALA A 365 67.10 -16.21 20.66
CA ALA A 365 68.20 -16.13 21.63
C ALA A 365 69.42 -15.31 21.15
N ALA A 366 69.47 -14.92 19.87
CA ALA A 366 70.47 -13.98 19.34
C ALA A 366 69.94 -12.53 19.27
N ASP A 367 68.76 -12.28 19.84
CA ASP A 367 68.02 -11.01 19.81
C ASP A 367 67.71 -10.52 18.37
N VAL A 368 67.68 -11.45 17.41
CA VAL A 368 67.16 -11.20 16.06
C VAL A 368 65.64 -11.30 16.09
N ILE A 369 64.97 -10.29 15.52
CA ILE A 369 63.51 -10.14 15.45
C ILE A 369 62.95 -11.06 14.35
N SER A 370 61.89 -11.81 14.67
CA SER A 370 60.98 -12.36 13.67
C SER A 370 59.82 -11.39 13.50
N ALA A 371 59.44 -11.11 12.24
CA ALA A 371 58.32 -10.24 11.95
C ALA A 371 57.02 -10.77 12.59
N ALA A 372 56.13 -9.85 12.97
CA ALA A 372 54.75 -10.19 13.26
C ALA A 372 54.03 -10.57 11.96
N ASP A 373 53.03 -11.45 12.07
CA ASP A 373 52.21 -11.90 10.94
C ASP A 373 50.88 -11.14 10.87
N ASP A 374 50.35 -11.02 9.66
CA ASP A 374 49.03 -10.46 9.39
C ASP A 374 47.93 -11.42 9.89
N GLY A 375 46.77 -10.88 10.26
CA GLY A 375 45.58 -11.68 10.53
C GLY A 375 44.90 -12.16 9.24
N ASP A 376 44.20 -13.30 9.29
CA ASP A 376 43.47 -13.80 8.13
C ASP A 376 42.27 -12.91 7.78
N ALA A 377 41.95 -12.80 6.48
CA ALA A 377 40.86 -11.98 5.97
C ALA A 377 39.44 -12.60 6.11
N GLY A 378 39.30 -13.69 6.88
CA GLY A 378 38.04 -14.42 7.09
C GLY A 378 37.53 -15.19 5.86
N SER A 379 36.27 -15.65 5.90
CA SER A 379 35.68 -16.54 4.88
C SER A 379 35.60 -15.92 3.47
N ALA A 380 36.10 -16.66 2.47
CA ALA A 380 36.07 -16.32 1.05
C ALA A 380 34.69 -16.43 0.36
N LEU A 381 33.65 -16.88 1.10
CA LEU A 381 32.27 -16.99 0.60
C LEU A 381 31.45 -15.70 0.83
N LEU A 382 31.99 -14.76 1.61
CA LEU A 382 31.58 -13.37 1.75
C LEU A 382 32.66 -12.48 1.12
N ARG A 383 32.42 -11.17 0.93
CA ARG A 383 33.53 -10.26 0.58
C ARG A 383 34.50 -10.24 1.79
N PRO A 384 35.77 -10.63 1.62
CA PRO A 384 36.70 -10.73 2.75
C PRO A 384 36.97 -9.34 3.34
N ALA A 385 37.03 -9.25 4.67
CA ALA A 385 37.50 -8.06 5.35
C ALA A 385 38.99 -8.26 5.70
N GLU A 386 39.85 -7.33 5.31
CA GLU A 386 41.29 -7.50 5.51
C GLU A 386 41.61 -7.60 7.01
N GLY A 387 42.35 -8.64 7.40
CA GLY A 387 42.87 -8.78 8.76
C GLY A 387 43.87 -7.66 9.09
N GLY A 388 44.16 -7.48 10.38
CA GLY A 388 45.14 -6.47 10.80
C GLY A 388 46.52 -6.79 10.27
N ALA A 389 47.32 -5.76 9.96
CA ALA A 389 48.69 -5.95 9.48
C ALA A 389 49.68 -6.07 10.63
N GLY A 390 50.63 -6.99 10.48
CA GLY A 390 51.76 -7.21 11.37
C GLY A 390 52.74 -6.02 11.35
N GLY A 391 53.02 -5.41 12.49
CA GLY A 391 54.12 -4.45 12.62
C GLY A 391 55.44 -5.19 12.87
N SER A 392 56.47 -5.07 12.03
CA SER A 392 57.84 -5.44 12.42
C SER A 392 58.48 -4.19 13.03
N ASP A 393 58.83 -4.23 14.32
CA ASP A 393 59.39 -3.10 15.09
C ASP A 393 58.44 -1.90 15.27
N ALA A 394 57.13 -2.18 15.27
CA ALA A 394 56.06 -1.20 15.51
C ALA A 394 54.82 -1.88 16.13
N PRO A 395 53.90 -1.12 16.75
CA PRO A 395 52.58 -1.64 17.12
C PRO A 395 51.83 -2.22 15.92
N GLY A 396 51.08 -3.30 16.14
CA GLY A 396 50.24 -3.90 15.09
C GLY A 396 49.08 -2.98 14.71
N SER A 397 48.64 -3.01 13.46
CA SER A 397 47.48 -2.21 13.02
C SER A 397 46.16 -2.96 13.25
N SER A 398 45.07 -2.22 13.39
CA SER A 398 43.73 -2.80 13.50
C SER A 398 43.32 -3.46 12.19
N GLY A 399 42.70 -4.65 12.24
CA GLY A 399 42.00 -5.22 11.09
C GLY A 399 40.82 -4.35 10.66
N THR A 400 40.39 -4.47 9.41
CA THR A 400 39.24 -3.73 8.90
C THR A 400 37.98 -4.60 8.97
N SER A 401 36.82 -3.97 9.13
CA SER A 401 35.52 -4.60 8.87
C SER A 401 34.53 -3.50 8.48
N VAL A 402 33.67 -3.81 7.51
CA VAL A 402 32.73 -2.85 6.92
C VAL A 402 31.33 -3.22 7.36
N SER A 403 30.51 -2.23 7.71
CA SER A 403 29.13 -2.40 8.21
C SER A 403 28.11 -2.80 7.14
N GLU A 404 28.53 -3.58 6.13
CA GLU A 404 27.63 -4.08 5.09
C GLU A 404 27.39 -5.60 5.27
N PRO A 405 26.17 -6.10 5.04
CA PRO A 405 25.74 -7.46 5.36
C PRO A 405 26.43 -8.59 4.57
N VAL A 406 27.46 -8.28 3.78
CA VAL A 406 28.16 -9.20 2.87
C VAL A 406 29.63 -9.41 3.27
N TYR A 407 30.09 -8.87 4.41
CA TYR A 407 31.48 -9.01 4.87
C TYR A 407 31.60 -9.92 6.09
N GLY A 408 32.55 -10.85 6.08
CA GLY A 408 32.92 -11.65 7.25
C GLY A 408 33.95 -10.89 8.12
N PRO A 409 33.95 -11.06 9.46
CA PRO A 409 34.92 -10.40 10.32
C PRO A 409 36.34 -10.94 10.12
N GLY A 410 37.30 -10.04 9.92
CA GLY A 410 38.73 -10.38 9.83
C GLY A 410 39.37 -10.64 11.20
N GLY A 411 40.52 -11.33 11.20
CA GLY A 411 41.35 -11.53 12.39
C GLY A 411 42.18 -10.28 12.74
N GLY A 412 42.66 -10.20 13.99
CA GLY A 412 43.58 -9.14 14.41
C GLY A 412 45.01 -9.40 13.95
N GLY A 413 45.77 -8.37 13.56
CA GLY A 413 47.19 -8.47 13.18
C GLY A 413 48.16 -8.38 14.36
N GLY A 414 49.35 -8.96 14.25
CA GLY A 414 50.34 -8.95 15.34
C GLY A 414 51.11 -7.63 15.53
N GLY A 415 51.53 -7.32 16.76
CA GLY A 415 52.51 -6.28 17.06
C GLY A 415 53.94 -6.82 17.09
N GLY A 416 54.92 -6.01 16.67
CA GLY A 416 56.32 -6.42 16.55
C GLY A 416 57.05 -6.52 17.89
N GLY A 417 58.04 -7.42 17.97
CA GLY A 417 59.02 -7.39 19.05
C GLY A 417 60.09 -6.33 18.81
N ASP A 418 60.75 -5.84 19.86
CA ASP A 418 61.91 -4.94 19.73
C ASP A 418 62.96 -5.30 20.80
N ALA A 419 64.17 -5.65 20.35
CA ALA A 419 65.29 -6.01 21.20
C ALA A 419 65.87 -4.83 22.00
N SER A 420 65.59 -3.59 21.57
CA SER A 420 66.05 -2.34 22.16
C SER A 420 65.07 -1.75 23.18
N LEU A 421 63.81 -2.21 23.20
CA LEU A 421 62.78 -1.71 24.11
C LEU A 421 62.71 -2.48 25.43
N THR A 422 62.40 -1.73 26.49
CA THR A 422 62.14 -2.30 27.82
C THR A 422 60.83 -3.10 27.85
N VAL A 423 59.84 -2.75 27.02
CA VAL A 423 58.53 -3.41 26.88
C VAL A 423 58.21 -3.62 25.39
N GLY A 424 57.71 -4.80 25.02
CA GLY A 424 57.31 -5.09 23.62
C GLY A 424 56.12 -4.25 23.14
N HIS A 425 55.91 -4.14 21.82
CA HIS A 425 54.82 -3.34 21.28
C HIS A 425 53.45 -3.98 21.51
N ALA A 426 52.45 -3.15 21.81
CA ALA A 426 51.07 -3.62 21.92
C ALA A 426 50.52 -4.09 20.57
N GLY A 427 49.66 -5.10 20.60
CA GLY A 427 48.86 -5.49 19.45
C GLY A 427 47.76 -4.47 19.15
N GLY A 428 47.36 -4.36 17.88
CA GLY A 428 46.27 -3.48 17.47
C GLY A 428 44.91 -3.93 18.03
N ALA A 429 44.01 -3.01 18.36
CA ALA A 429 42.63 -3.40 18.66
C ALA A 429 41.96 -4.02 17.42
N GLY A 430 40.97 -4.88 17.63
CA GLY A 430 40.07 -5.29 16.57
C GLY A 430 39.41 -4.07 15.94
N GLY A 431 39.13 -4.14 14.64
CA GLY A 431 38.45 -3.08 13.90
C GLY A 431 37.00 -2.87 14.36
N LEU A 432 36.04 -3.06 13.47
CA LEU A 432 34.62 -3.03 13.84
C LEU A 432 34.08 -4.46 14.01
N TYR A 433 32.93 -4.58 14.66
CA TYR A 433 31.99 -5.69 14.53
C TYR A 433 32.62 -7.10 14.39
N GLY A 434 33.05 -7.67 15.51
CA GLY A 434 33.54 -9.04 15.58
C GLY A 434 35.00 -9.27 15.16
N ALA A 435 35.73 -8.22 14.78
CA ALA A 435 37.15 -8.33 14.45
C ALA A 435 38.00 -8.73 15.67
N GLY A 436 38.94 -9.65 15.47
CA GLY A 436 39.87 -10.09 16.52
C GLY A 436 40.91 -9.02 16.88
N GLY A 437 41.39 -9.04 18.12
CA GLY A 437 42.49 -8.18 18.59
C GLY A 437 43.87 -8.73 18.22
N GLY A 438 44.84 -7.86 18.01
CA GLY A 438 46.20 -8.21 17.65
C GLY A 438 47.04 -8.77 18.78
N GLY A 439 47.95 -9.69 18.48
CA GLY A 439 48.92 -10.24 19.46
C GLY A 439 49.98 -9.21 19.87
N GLY A 440 50.42 -9.21 21.12
CA GLY A 440 51.48 -8.32 21.60
C GLY A 440 52.88 -8.83 21.22
N GLY A 441 53.82 -7.93 20.95
CA GLY A 441 55.20 -8.27 20.62
C GLY A 441 56.06 -8.66 21.83
N ALA A 442 57.15 -9.38 21.58
CA ALA A 442 58.12 -9.77 22.62
C ALA A 442 58.90 -8.55 23.18
N GLY A 443 59.33 -8.62 24.45
CA GLY A 443 60.11 -7.55 25.10
C GLY A 443 61.13 -8.02 26.14
N VAL A 444 61.90 -7.09 26.71
CA VAL A 444 62.99 -7.43 27.66
C VAL A 444 62.48 -7.56 29.11
N THR A 445 61.67 -6.61 29.59
CA THR A 445 61.15 -6.61 30.97
C THR A 445 59.66 -6.92 31.07
N ALA A 446 58.92 -6.72 29.97
CA ALA A 446 57.54 -7.12 29.80
C ALA A 446 57.24 -7.29 28.30
N GLY A 447 56.29 -8.16 27.96
CA GLY A 447 55.77 -8.26 26.60
C GLY A 447 54.74 -7.17 26.33
N GLY A 448 54.48 -6.90 25.05
CA GLY A 448 53.37 -6.06 24.66
C GLY A 448 52.04 -6.67 25.06
N THR A 449 51.09 -5.84 25.47
CA THR A 449 49.71 -6.27 25.69
C THR A 449 49.05 -6.58 24.34
N GLY A 450 48.25 -7.64 24.28
CA GLY A 450 47.41 -7.85 23.09
C GLY A 450 46.27 -6.82 23.03
N GLY A 451 45.76 -6.59 21.82
CA GLY A 451 44.62 -5.70 21.59
C GLY A 451 43.30 -6.35 22.00
N ALA A 452 42.32 -5.54 22.39
CA ALA A 452 40.96 -6.01 22.60
C ALA A 452 40.29 -6.38 21.27
N GLY A 453 39.39 -7.37 21.27
CA GLY A 453 38.52 -7.65 20.14
C GLY A 453 37.39 -6.61 20.02
N ALA A 454 36.76 -6.55 18.86
CA ALA A 454 35.60 -5.68 18.64
C ALA A 454 34.29 -6.36 19.11
N ASP A 455 33.35 -5.55 19.60
CA ASP A 455 31.98 -5.98 19.92
C ASP A 455 31.30 -6.61 18.69
N GLY A 456 30.27 -7.42 18.91
CA GLY A 456 29.46 -8.01 17.85
C GLY A 456 28.53 -7.01 17.17
N LEU A 457 27.66 -7.54 16.29
CA LEU A 457 26.62 -6.76 15.62
C LEU A 457 25.43 -7.65 15.26
N ILE A 458 24.22 -7.12 15.34
CA ILE A 458 23.03 -7.75 14.77
C ILE A 458 22.38 -6.81 13.75
N VAL A 459 22.06 -7.33 12.57
CA VAL A 459 21.32 -6.60 11.53
C VAL A 459 20.02 -7.34 11.25
N LEU A 460 18.90 -6.63 11.36
CA LEU A 460 17.56 -7.13 11.04
C LEU A 460 17.01 -6.34 9.85
N VAL A 461 16.55 -7.04 8.81
CA VAL A 461 15.88 -6.43 7.65
C VAL A 461 14.44 -6.91 7.61
N ALA A 462 13.50 -5.99 7.82
CA ALA A 462 12.08 -6.23 7.60
C ALA A 462 11.75 -6.09 6.12
N VAL A 463 11.10 -7.11 5.55
CA VAL A 463 10.74 -7.19 4.13
C VAL A 463 9.23 -7.42 4.01
N GLY A 464 8.56 -6.58 3.21
CA GLY A 464 7.11 -6.66 2.98
C GLY A 464 6.66 -6.17 1.63
#